data_AF-A0A0F5PJD0-F1
#
_entry.id   AF-A0A0F5PJD0-F1
#
_cell.length_a   1.000
_cell.length_b   1.000
_cell.length_c   1.000
_cell.angle_alpha   90.00
_cell.angle_beta   90.00
_cell.angle_gamma   90.00
#
_symmetry.space_group_name_H-M   'P 1'
#
loop_
_entity.id
_entity.type
_entity.pdbx_description
1 polymer ?
#
loop_
_entity_poly.entity_id
_entity_poly.type
_entity_poly.pdbx_seq_one_letter_code
_entity_poly.pdbx_strand_id
1 'polypeptide(L)'
;MLLTIKKVKELYDISRITLINWEKEGLITPVRTPKGRRRYKKEDIEKLLGMLEEKPKPKVVLYARVSTKKQEEYLKNQIRRLEEYANSQGWQYEVIHEIASGVNEIKN
;
A
#
# COMPACT_ATOMS: atom_id res chain seq x y z
N MET A 1 -4.84 -14.25 0.59
CA MET A 1 -5.02 -15.66 0.09
C MET A 1 -6.07 -15.67 -1.02
N LEU A 2 -5.96 -16.53 -2.05
CA LEU A 2 -6.98 -16.65 -3.10
C LEU A 2 -7.97 -17.80 -2.85
N LEU A 3 -9.26 -17.49 -2.82
CA LEU A 3 -10.36 -18.41 -2.52
C LEU A 3 -11.17 -18.77 -3.76
N THR A 4 -11.62 -20.01 -3.84
CA THR A 4 -12.62 -20.44 -4.82
C THR A 4 -14.02 -20.01 -4.38
N ILE A 5 -14.99 -19.92 -5.30
CA ILE A 5 -16.40 -19.67 -4.94
C ILE A 5 -16.90 -20.67 -3.89
N LYS A 6 -16.54 -21.95 -4.04
CA LYS A 6 -16.90 -23.00 -3.08
C LYS A 6 -16.33 -22.68 -1.69
N LYS A 7 -15.06 -22.27 -1.63
CA LYS A 7 -14.40 -21.95 -0.37
C LYS A 7 -14.96 -20.67 0.28
N VAL A 8 -15.36 -19.68 -0.53
CA VAL A 8 -16.03 -18.49 -0.02
C VAL A 8 -17.38 -18.85 0.61
N LYS A 9 -18.18 -19.71 -0.03
CA LYS A 9 -19.42 -20.23 0.57
C LYS A 9 -19.16 -20.97 1.89
N GLU A 10 -18.19 -21.87 1.93
CA GLU A 10 -17.88 -22.64 3.14
C GLU A 10 -17.41 -21.78 4.32
N LEU A 11 -16.67 -20.69 4.05
CA LEU A 11 -16.07 -19.87 5.09
C LEU A 11 -16.97 -18.71 5.56
N TYR A 12 -17.77 -18.14 4.65
CA TYR A 12 -18.48 -16.89 4.89
C TYR A 12 -20.00 -17.00 4.60
N ASP A 13 -20.49 -18.17 4.21
CA ASP A 13 -21.87 -18.42 3.76
C ASP A 13 -22.35 -17.50 2.61
N ILE A 14 -21.41 -16.99 1.82
CA ILE A 14 -21.71 -16.14 0.68
C ILE A 14 -21.96 -16.99 -0.56
N SER A 15 -23.11 -16.78 -1.18
CA SER A 15 -23.52 -17.49 -2.38
C SER A 15 -22.76 -17.05 -3.64
N ARG A 16 -22.76 -17.90 -4.68
CA ARG A 16 -22.23 -17.53 -6.00
C ARG A 16 -22.92 -16.29 -6.58
N ILE A 17 -24.24 -16.17 -6.42
CA ILE A 17 -25.01 -15.07 -7.02
C ILE A 17 -24.63 -13.74 -6.37
N THR A 18 -24.44 -13.73 -5.05
CA THR A 18 -23.95 -12.57 -4.30
C THR A 18 -22.61 -12.08 -4.82
N LEU A 19 -21.64 -12.98 -5.01
CA LEU A 19 -20.32 -12.63 -5.54
C LEU A 19 -20.38 -12.03 -6.95
N ILE A 20 -21.27 -12.56 -7.80
CA ILE A 20 -21.47 -12.03 -9.17
C ILE A 20 -22.13 -10.65 -9.12
N ASN A 21 -23.05 -10.41 -8.19
CA ASN A 21 -23.67 -9.09 -8.03
C ASN A 21 -22.63 -8.07 -7.53
N TRP A 22 -21.82 -8.43 -6.53
CA TRP A 22 -20.71 -7.58 -6.07
C TRP A 22 -19.68 -7.31 -7.17
N GLU A 23 -19.40 -8.25 -8.07
CA GLU A 23 -18.60 -8.00 -9.28
C GLU A 23 -19.25 -6.95 -10.18
N LYS A 24 -20.56 -7.05 -10.45
CA LYS A 24 -21.31 -6.11 -11.30
C LYS A 24 -21.39 -4.71 -10.70
N GLU A 25 -21.50 -4.64 -9.38
CA GLU A 25 -21.52 -3.39 -8.61
C GLU A 25 -20.11 -2.79 -8.44
N GLY A 26 -19.06 -3.49 -8.85
CA GLY A 26 -17.68 -3.03 -8.74
C GLY A 26 -17.07 -3.12 -7.33
N LEU A 27 -17.74 -3.85 -6.42
CA LEU A 27 -17.32 -3.99 -5.02
C LEU A 27 -16.14 -4.95 -4.84
N ILE A 28 -16.02 -5.96 -5.71
CA ILE A 28 -14.88 -6.90 -5.76
C ILE A 28 -14.46 -7.21 -7.18
N THR A 29 -13.19 -7.55 -7.37
CA THR A 29 -12.66 -8.01 -8.65
C THR A 29 -11.98 -9.37 -8.49
N PRO A 30 -12.47 -10.46 -9.14
CA PRO A 30 -11.82 -11.75 -9.06
C PRO A 30 -10.55 -11.78 -9.91
N VAL A 31 -9.54 -12.47 -9.39
CA VAL A 31 -8.44 -12.97 -10.21
C VAL A 31 -8.96 -14.15 -11.02
N ARG A 32 -8.64 -14.19 -12.31
CA ARG A 32 -9.01 -15.31 -13.19
C ARG A 32 -7.81 -16.20 -13.44
N THR A 33 -8.01 -17.51 -13.32
CA THR A 33 -6.99 -18.49 -13.75
C THR A 33 -6.88 -18.51 -15.28
N PRO A 34 -5.84 -19.13 -15.88
CA PRO A 34 -5.75 -19.29 -17.33
C PRO A 34 -6.97 -19.97 -17.96
N LYS A 35 -7.65 -20.85 -17.21
CA LYS A 35 -8.91 -21.50 -17.63
C LYS A 35 -10.17 -20.65 -17.33
N GLY A 36 -10.02 -19.37 -17.04
CA GLY A 36 -11.12 -18.42 -16.77
C GLY A 36 -11.86 -18.61 -15.44
N ARG A 37 -11.37 -19.47 -14.53
CA ARG A 37 -12.04 -19.71 -13.24
C ARG A 37 -11.79 -18.54 -12.27
N ARG A 38 -12.83 -18.08 -11.59
CA ARG A 38 -12.76 -17.00 -10.60
C ARG A 38 -12.03 -17.44 -9.33
N ARG A 39 -11.24 -16.52 -8.78
CA ARG A 39 -10.59 -16.58 -7.47
C ARG A 39 -10.74 -15.21 -6.79
N TYR A 40 -11.22 -15.19 -5.56
CA TYR A 40 -11.39 -13.95 -4.80
C TYR A 40 -10.29 -13.84 -3.77
N LYS A 41 -9.76 -12.63 -3.56
CA LYS A 41 -8.86 -12.42 -2.42
C LYS A 41 -9.70 -12.51 -1.15
N LYS A 42 -9.21 -13.29 -0.19
CA LYS A 42 -9.82 -13.40 1.15
C LYS A 42 -10.01 -12.02 1.77
N GLU A 43 -9.02 -11.17 1.61
CA GLU A 43 -8.96 -9.83 2.15
C GLU A 43 -10.06 -8.91 1.57
N ASP A 44 -10.39 -9.04 0.28
CA ASP A 44 -11.47 -8.25 -0.34
C ASP A 44 -12.85 -8.65 0.22
N ILE A 45 -13.07 -9.95 0.47
CA ILE A 45 -14.30 -10.47 1.07
C ILE A 45 -14.42 -9.98 2.52
N GLU A 46 -13.37 -10.14 3.32
CA GLU A 46 -13.37 -9.72 4.72
C GLU A 46 -13.51 -8.21 4.88
N LYS A 47 -12.94 -7.42 3.95
CA LYS A 47 -13.15 -5.97 3.89
C LYS A 47 -14.62 -5.61 3.65
N LEU A 48 -15.30 -6.27 2.70
CA LEU A 48 -16.73 -6.03 2.46
C LEU A 48 -17.61 -6.43 3.63
N LEU A 49 -17.22 -7.46 4.37
CA LEU A 49 -17.93 -7.90 5.57
C LEU A 49 -17.63 -7.04 6.80
N GLY A 50 -16.77 -6.01 6.68
CA GLY A 50 -16.35 -5.18 7.81
C GLY A 50 -15.53 -5.95 8.86
N MET A 51 -14.97 -7.11 8.49
CA MET A 51 -14.21 -7.98 9.40
C MET A 51 -12.75 -7.55 9.54
N LEU A 52 -12.28 -6.69 8.63
CA LEU A 52 -10.99 -6.05 8.74
C LEU A 52 -11.22 -4.66 9.30
N GLU A 53 -10.64 -4.37 10.47
CA GLU A 53 -10.38 -2.99 10.84
C GLU A 53 -9.55 -2.35 9.72
N GLU A 54 -9.84 -1.09 9.39
CA GLU A 54 -8.94 -0.31 8.55
C GLU A 54 -7.59 -0.33 9.25
N LYS A 55 -6.65 -1.13 8.73
CA LYS A 55 -5.29 -1.12 9.26
C LYS A 55 -4.83 0.32 9.23
N PRO A 56 -4.35 0.87 10.36
CA PRO A 56 -3.85 2.23 10.36
C PRO A 56 -2.83 2.33 9.23
N LYS A 57 -2.95 3.39 8.42
CA LYS A 57 -1.98 3.64 7.35
C LYS A 57 -0.59 3.56 7.96
N PRO A 58 0.38 2.89 7.30
CA PRO A 58 1.72 2.78 7.84
C PRO A 58 2.24 4.19 8.11
N LYS A 59 2.88 4.39 9.27
CA LYS A 59 3.64 5.63 9.51
C LYS A 59 4.80 5.65 8.53
N VAL A 60 4.83 6.66 7.66
CA VAL A 60 5.88 6.82 6.65
C VAL A 60 6.89 7.86 7.11
N VAL A 61 8.17 7.60 6.88
CA VAL A 61 9.23 8.60 7.08
C VAL A 61 9.84 8.93 5.72
N LEU A 62 9.83 10.20 5.35
CA LEU A 62 10.52 10.72 4.18
C LEU A 62 11.90 11.17 4.60
N TYR A 63 12.94 10.51 4.10
CA TYR A 63 14.32 10.83 4.43
C TYR A 63 15.05 11.41 3.23
N ALA A 64 15.71 12.55 3.42
CA ALA A 64 16.53 13.21 2.40
C ALA A 64 17.85 13.72 2.99
N ARG A 65 18.95 13.57 2.25
CA ARG A 65 20.28 14.00 2.69
C ARG A 65 21.11 14.56 1.56
N VAL A 66 21.90 15.59 1.86
CA VAL A 66 23.00 16.07 1.01
C VAL A 66 24.30 16.15 1.79
N SER A 67 25.44 16.06 1.09
CA SER A 67 26.75 16.00 1.75
C SER A 67 27.29 17.37 2.17
N THR A 68 26.82 18.44 1.51
CA THR A 68 27.34 19.80 1.75
C THR A 68 26.22 20.83 1.79
N LYS A 69 26.45 21.92 2.52
CA LYS A 69 25.50 23.05 2.61
C LYS A 69 25.24 23.72 1.25
N LYS A 70 26.19 23.63 0.31
CA LYS A 70 26.02 24.13 -1.06
C LYS A 70 24.86 23.45 -1.82
N GLN A 71 24.45 22.25 -1.38
CA GLN A 71 23.38 21.47 -2.00
C GLN A 71 22.03 21.66 -1.30
N GLU A 72 21.87 22.66 -0.44
CA GLU A 72 20.64 22.88 0.32
C GLU A 72 19.41 23.05 -0.59
N GLU A 73 19.54 23.74 -1.73
CA GLU A 73 18.44 23.88 -2.68
C GLU A 73 18.06 22.55 -3.34
N TYR A 74 19.04 21.69 -3.61
CA TYR A 74 18.79 20.33 -4.09
C TYR A 74 18.07 19.48 -3.02
N LEU A 75 18.46 19.62 -1.75
CA LEU A 75 17.78 18.96 -0.62
C LEU A 75 16.30 19.38 -0.54
N LYS A 76 16.01 20.69 -0.64
CA LYS A 76 14.63 21.22 -0.64
C LYS A 76 13.80 20.61 -1.77
N ASN A 77 14.39 20.51 -2.97
CA ASN A 77 13.71 19.90 -4.12
C ASN A 77 13.48 18.39 -3.94
N GLN A 78 14.39 17.66 -3.28
CA GLN A 78 14.20 16.24 -2.95
C GLN A 78 13.05 16.04 -1.97
N ILE A 79 13.03 16.83 -0.89
CA ILE A 79 11.95 16.79 0.11
C ILE A 79 10.60 17.03 -0.58
N ARG A 80 10.48 18.10 -1.38
CA ARG A 80 9.23 18.41 -2.08
C ARG A 80 8.71 17.25 -2.94
N ARG A 81 9.58 16.59 -3.69
CA ARG A 81 9.19 15.43 -4.53
C ARG A 81 8.73 14.24 -3.70
N LEU A 82 9.37 13.99 -2.56
CA LEU A 82 8.96 12.92 -1.64
C LEU A 82 7.59 13.22 -1.04
N GLU A 83 7.34 14.48 -0.67
CA GLU A 83 6.06 14.94 -0.15
C GLU A 83 4.95 14.84 -1.19
N GLU A 84 5.18 15.32 -2.42
CA GLU A 84 4.24 15.20 -3.54
C GLU A 84 3.84 13.74 -3.77
N TYR A 85 4.81 12.83 -3.76
CA TYR A 85 4.56 11.40 -3.90
C TYR A 85 3.75 10.84 -2.72
N ALA A 86 4.15 11.11 -1.49
CA ALA A 86 3.45 10.63 -0.29
C ALA A 86 2.00 11.13 -0.23
N ASN A 87 1.76 12.39 -0.59
CA ASN A 87 0.43 12.98 -0.72
C ASN A 87 -0.41 12.28 -1.78
N SER A 88 0.17 11.96 -2.94
CA SER A 88 -0.53 11.22 -4.01
C SER A 88 -0.97 9.81 -3.58
N GLN A 89 -0.23 9.19 -2.65
CA GLN A 89 -0.56 7.89 -2.07
C GLN A 89 -1.51 8.00 -0.86
N GLY A 90 -1.83 9.23 -0.42
CA GLY A 90 -2.64 9.51 0.76
C GLY A 90 -1.98 9.04 2.06
N TRP A 91 -0.65 9.06 2.13
CA TRP A 91 0.10 8.67 3.32
C TRP A 91 0.20 9.80 4.34
N GLN A 92 0.17 9.44 5.62
CA GLN A 92 0.65 10.33 6.68
C GLN A 92 2.15 10.10 6.84
N TYR A 93 2.92 11.19 6.88
CA TYR A 93 4.38 11.10 6.90
C TYR A 93 5.04 12.14 7.80
N GLU A 94 6.25 11.81 8.24
CA GLU A 94 7.20 12.73 8.88
C GLU A 94 8.41 12.92 7.97
N VAL A 95 8.97 14.13 7.92
CA VAL A 95 10.17 14.43 7.12
C VAL A 95 11.38 14.50 8.04
N ILE A 96 12.42 13.73 7.71
CA ILE A 96 13.74 13.79 8.33
C ILE A 96 14.74 14.20 7.26
N HIS A 97 15.51 15.26 7.50
CA HIS A 97 16.54 15.69 6.56
C HIS A 97 17.83 16.09 7.26
N GLU A 98 18.95 15.89 6.56
CA GLU A 98 20.26 16.28 7.09
C GLU A 98 21.23 16.78 6.02
N ILE A 99 22.14 17.65 6.45
CA ILE A 99 23.29 18.10 5.67
C ILE A 99 24.52 17.56 6.39
N ALA A 100 25.03 16.43 5.94
CA ALA A 100 26.15 15.75 6.57
C ALA A 100 26.99 15.01 5.51
N SER A 101 28.30 15.25 5.52
CA SER A 101 29.24 14.32 4.88
C SER A 101 29.15 12.99 5.61
N GLY A 102 29.21 11.86 4.88
CA GLY A 102 29.07 10.53 5.46
C GLY A 102 30.07 10.23 6.59
N VAL A 103 30.00 9.02 7.16
CA VAL A 103 30.93 8.59 8.22
C VAL A 103 32.37 8.71 7.73
N ASN A 104 33.16 9.58 8.38
CA ASN A 104 34.61 9.58 8.23
C ASN A 104 35.16 8.42 9.07
N GLU A 105 35.57 7.33 8.42
CA GLU A 105 36.47 6.35 9.03
C GLU A 105 37.84 7.01 9.23
N ILE A 106 38.02 7.73 10.33
CA ILE A 106 39.38 8.06 10.79
C ILE A 106 39.98 6.74 11.27
N LYS A 107 40.67 6.04 10.37
CA LYS A 107 41.55 4.92 10.74
C LYS A 107 42.75 5.53 11.45
N ASN A 108 42.81 5.36 12.77
CA ASN A 108 44.03 5.54 13.55
C ASN A 108 45.03 4.43 13.21
#